data_AF-A0A326GGC5-F1
#
_entry.id   AF-A0A326GGC5-F1
#
_cell.length_a   1.000
_cell.length_b   1.000
_cell.length_c   1.000
_cell.angle_alpha   90.00
_cell.angle_beta   90.00
_cell.angle_gamma   90.00
#
_symmetry.space_group_name_H-M   'P 1'
#
loop_
_entity.id
_entity.type
_entity.pdbx_description
1 polymer ?
#
loop_
_entity_poly.entity_id
_entity_poly.type
_entity_poly.pdbx_seq_one_letter_code
_entity_poly.pdbx_strand_id
1 'polypeptide(L)'
;MSRSIASSRRSRAPTSIARRCARTSTNGTRTAWPILAAEPLWLTFADVDAIHGIQLTLPPHGLAGYKDDGLVRSAVVAPRNLFLYDGEDDILVLAIHLCFAIAKNHGFLDGNKRTAAAAMIEFLAINGYDLFVPDDDPEEPLLGRWVEKLVVGAYGVGQMYDLLEHFVQDATE
;
A
#
# COMPACT_ATOMS: atom_id res chain seq x y z
N MET A 1 49.21 23.24 -39.65
CA MET A 1 47.74 23.10 -39.78
C MET A 1 47.46 21.62 -39.55
N SER A 2 46.80 21.12 -38.52
CA SER A 2 45.66 21.63 -37.75
C SER A 2 45.72 21.12 -36.30
N ARG A 3 45.22 21.95 -35.39
CA ARG A 3 45.03 21.64 -33.96
C ARG A 3 43.86 20.67 -33.83
N SER A 4 43.98 19.63 -33.01
CA SER A 4 42.82 18.83 -32.56
C SER A 4 42.64 18.98 -31.05
N ILE A 5 41.36 19.10 -30.69
CA ILE A 5 40.82 19.72 -29.50
C ILE A 5 40.67 18.69 -28.38
N ALA A 6 40.96 19.13 -27.16
CA ALA A 6 40.72 18.41 -25.92
C ALA A 6 39.22 18.16 -25.68
N SER A 7 38.85 17.00 -25.10
CA SER A 7 37.69 16.98 -24.21
C SER A 7 37.92 15.99 -23.06
N SER A 8 38.04 16.54 -21.86
CA SER A 8 38.10 15.80 -20.60
C SER A 8 36.73 15.23 -20.29
N ARG A 9 36.61 13.91 -20.13
CA ARG A 9 35.45 13.33 -19.43
C ARG A 9 35.76 13.27 -17.95
N ARG A 10 35.43 14.36 -17.25
CA ARG A 10 35.35 14.38 -15.79
C ARG A 10 34.19 13.47 -15.36
N SER A 11 34.48 12.53 -14.47
CA SER A 11 33.47 11.75 -13.75
C SER A 11 32.55 12.72 -12.99
N ARG A 12 31.26 12.72 -13.31
CA ARG A 12 30.25 13.34 -12.47
C ARG A 12 29.66 12.25 -11.59
N ALA A 13 30.05 12.27 -10.31
CA ALA A 13 29.26 11.63 -9.26
C ALA A 13 27.85 12.24 -9.26
N PRO A 14 26.79 11.46 -9.00
CA PRO A 14 25.46 12.03 -8.89
C PRO A 14 25.39 12.93 -7.65
N THR A 15 25.06 14.18 -7.93
CA THR A 15 24.85 15.28 -7.01
C THR A 15 23.68 14.97 -6.08
N SER A 16 23.93 15.18 -4.78
CA SER A 16 22.97 15.37 -3.70
C SER A 16 21.62 15.94 -4.11
N ILE A 17 20.54 15.44 -3.52
CA ILE A 17 19.64 16.16 -2.60
C ILE A 17 18.50 15.19 -2.25
N ALA A 18 18.74 14.33 -1.26
CA ALA A 18 17.66 13.75 -0.48
C ALA A 18 17.02 14.91 0.30
N ARG A 19 15.90 15.44 -0.21
CA ARG A 19 15.05 16.32 0.61
C ARG A 19 14.38 15.42 1.62
N ARG A 20 15.03 15.29 2.77
CA ARG A 20 14.41 14.88 4.03
C ARG A 20 13.13 15.70 4.16
N CYS A 21 11.97 15.09 3.95
CA CYS A 21 10.74 15.61 4.52
C CYS A 21 10.96 15.57 6.03
N ALA A 22 11.47 16.67 6.57
CA ALA A 22 11.51 16.90 7.99
C ALA A 22 10.06 16.90 8.44
N ARG A 23 9.59 15.77 8.99
CA ARG A 23 8.45 15.73 9.89
C ARG A 23 8.82 16.62 11.07
N THR A 24 8.47 17.91 10.99
CA THR A 24 8.56 18.83 12.14
C THR A 24 7.52 18.37 13.14
N SER A 25 7.99 17.55 14.08
CA SER A 25 7.30 17.19 15.31
C SER A 25 7.03 18.45 16.13
N THR A 26 5.77 18.83 16.26
CA THR A 26 5.30 19.71 17.33
C THR A 26 4.39 18.91 18.25
N ASN A 27 4.97 18.51 19.39
CA ASN A 27 4.36 18.00 20.62
C ASN A 27 3.34 16.85 20.54
N GLY A 28 3.75 15.73 21.16
CA GLY A 28 2.96 14.54 21.38
C GLY A 28 3.75 13.33 20.90
N THR A 29 4.17 12.46 21.81
CA THR A 29 4.96 11.25 21.57
C THR A 29 4.28 10.35 20.54
N ARG A 30 4.51 10.59 19.24
CA ARG A 30 4.19 9.64 18.18
C ARG A 30 5.29 8.59 18.17
N THR A 31 5.02 7.44 18.74
CA THR A 31 5.80 6.24 18.42
C THR A 31 5.53 5.98 16.95
N ALA A 32 6.49 6.31 16.08
CA ALA A 32 6.41 5.90 14.68
C ALA A 32 6.26 4.36 14.68
N TRP A 33 5.34 3.86 13.85
CA TRP A 33 5.18 2.42 13.65
C TRP A 33 6.55 1.80 13.33
N PRO A 34 6.87 0.57 13.79
CA PRO A 34 8.22 0.03 13.72
C PRO A 34 8.80 0.16 12.31
N ILE A 35 9.92 0.87 12.25
CA ILE A 35 10.77 0.96 11.06
C ILE A 35 11.24 -0.46 10.77
N LEU A 36 10.93 -0.96 9.58
CA LEU A 36 11.21 -2.34 9.23
C LEU A 36 12.71 -2.65 9.34
N ALA A 37 13.05 -3.68 10.12
CA ALA A 37 14.43 -4.16 10.25
C ALA A 37 14.92 -4.94 9.02
N ALA A 38 14.01 -5.37 8.14
CA ALA A 38 14.25 -6.18 6.94
C ALA A 38 13.22 -5.86 5.84
N GLU A 39 13.44 -6.34 4.60
CA GLU A 39 12.46 -6.18 3.50
C GLU A 39 11.13 -6.88 3.87
N PRO A 40 9.97 -6.24 3.61
CA PRO A 40 8.66 -6.86 3.80
C PRO A 40 8.47 -8.16 3.02
N LEU A 41 7.60 -9.01 3.53
CA LEU A 41 6.98 -10.06 2.74
C LEU A 41 5.91 -9.44 1.86
N TRP A 42 6.03 -9.67 0.54
CA TRP A 42 5.15 -9.10 -0.47
C TRP A 42 4.11 -10.10 -0.93
N LEU A 43 2.85 -9.68 -1.02
CA LEU A 43 1.82 -10.45 -1.71
C LEU A 43 2.13 -10.54 -3.20
N THR A 44 1.88 -11.71 -3.78
CA THR A 44 1.96 -11.94 -5.21
C THR A 44 0.62 -11.69 -5.88
N PHE A 45 0.61 -11.62 -7.21
CA PHE A 45 -0.63 -11.58 -7.99
C PHE A 45 -1.53 -12.79 -7.68
N ALA A 46 -0.94 -13.98 -7.49
CA ALA A 46 -1.71 -15.19 -7.19
C ALA A 46 -2.36 -15.11 -5.80
N ASP A 47 -1.69 -14.50 -4.82
CA ASP A 47 -2.26 -14.32 -3.48
C ASP A 47 -3.45 -13.36 -3.54
N VAL A 48 -3.31 -12.23 -4.26
CA VAL A 48 -4.41 -11.26 -4.42
C VAL A 48 -5.57 -11.84 -5.22
N ASP A 49 -5.30 -12.69 -6.22
CA ASP A 49 -6.33 -13.41 -6.96
C ASP A 49 -7.08 -14.43 -6.10
N ALA A 50 -6.36 -15.17 -5.24
CA ALA A 50 -6.96 -16.08 -4.29
C ALA A 50 -7.85 -15.34 -3.27
N ILE A 51 -7.36 -14.20 -2.75
CA ILE A 51 -8.12 -13.32 -1.87
C ILE A 51 -9.39 -12.84 -2.60
N HIS A 52 -9.28 -12.38 -3.84
CA HIS A 52 -10.43 -11.96 -4.65
C HIS A 52 -11.48 -13.08 -4.75
N GLY A 53 -11.04 -14.29 -5.11
CA GLY A 53 -11.90 -15.47 -5.20
C GLY A 53 -12.68 -15.73 -3.91
N ILE A 54 -12.03 -15.65 -2.76
CA ILE A 54 -12.67 -15.79 -1.45
C ILE A 54 -13.70 -14.66 -1.24
N GLN A 55 -13.33 -13.40 -1.50
CA GLN A 55 -14.20 -12.25 -1.29
C GLN A 55 -15.48 -12.27 -2.13
N LEU A 56 -15.48 -12.92 -3.30
CA LEU A 56 -16.67 -13.09 -4.13
C LEU A 56 -17.65 -14.14 -3.58
N THR A 57 -17.17 -15.08 -2.77
CA THR A 57 -18.03 -16.09 -2.12
C THR A 57 -18.77 -15.53 -0.90
N LEU A 58 -18.22 -14.48 -0.29
CA LEU A 58 -18.83 -13.82 0.87
C LEU A 58 -19.97 -12.90 0.43
N PRO A 59 -21.04 -12.76 1.24
CA PRO A 59 -22.06 -11.74 1.02
C PRO A 59 -21.47 -10.32 1.07
N PRO A 60 -21.93 -9.40 0.19
CA PRO A 60 -22.72 -9.67 -1.00
C PRO A 60 -21.88 -10.41 -2.05
N HIS A 61 -22.42 -11.47 -2.67
CA HIS A 61 -21.69 -12.19 -3.72
C HIS A 61 -21.33 -11.27 -4.91
N GLY A 62 -20.30 -11.63 -5.69
CA GLY A 62 -19.86 -10.81 -6.82
C GLY A 62 -19.48 -11.59 -8.07
N LEU A 63 -19.21 -10.84 -9.14
CA LEU A 63 -18.84 -11.40 -10.45
C LEU A 63 -17.34 -11.71 -10.53
N ALA A 64 -17.01 -12.97 -10.83
CA ALA A 64 -15.65 -13.41 -11.09
C ALA A 64 -15.12 -12.91 -12.44
N GLY A 65 -13.80 -12.71 -12.51
CA GLY A 65 -13.09 -12.34 -13.72
C GLY A 65 -12.46 -10.95 -13.67
N TYR A 66 -11.68 -10.66 -14.70
CA TYR A 66 -10.92 -9.42 -14.82
C TYR A 66 -11.56 -8.49 -15.83
N LYS A 67 -11.53 -7.19 -15.49
CA LYS A 67 -11.62 -6.13 -16.48
C LYS A 67 -10.29 -6.01 -17.23
N ASP A 68 -9.19 -6.04 -16.48
CA ASP A 68 -7.81 -6.01 -16.97
C ASP A 68 -6.89 -6.57 -15.87
N ASP A 69 -6.26 -7.71 -16.13
CA ASP A 69 -5.36 -8.35 -15.17
C ASP A 69 -4.03 -7.60 -15.02
N GLY A 70 -3.61 -6.87 -16.06
CA GLY A 70 -2.44 -5.98 -16.02
C GLY A 70 -2.60 -4.86 -14.99
N LEU A 71 -3.82 -4.34 -14.82
CA LEU A 71 -4.14 -3.36 -13.76
C LEU A 71 -4.01 -3.93 -12.35
N VAL A 72 -4.39 -5.21 -12.16
CA VAL A 72 -4.22 -5.91 -10.88
C VAL A 72 -2.74 -6.16 -10.62
N ARG A 73 -2.01 -6.70 -11.60
CA ARG A 73 -0.55 -6.95 -11.48
C ARG A 73 0.22 -5.67 -11.14
N SER A 74 -0.13 -4.56 -11.78
CA SER A 74 0.45 -3.25 -11.49
C SER A 74 0.16 -2.80 -10.05
N ALA A 75 -1.07 -2.99 -9.57
CA ALA A 75 -1.44 -2.64 -8.20
C ALA A 75 -0.65 -3.41 -7.14
N VAL A 76 -0.44 -4.72 -7.35
CA VAL A 76 0.31 -5.57 -6.42
C VAL A 76 1.77 -5.15 -6.29
N VAL A 77 2.38 -4.64 -7.36
CA VAL A 77 3.79 -4.21 -7.37
C VAL A 77 3.96 -2.77 -6.83
N ALA A 78 2.89 -1.97 -6.80
CA ALA A 78 2.93 -0.58 -6.36
C ALA A 78 3.58 -0.33 -4.98
N PRO A 79 3.22 -1.04 -3.88
CA PRO A 79 3.86 -0.82 -2.59
C PRO A 79 5.34 -1.20 -2.60
N ARG A 80 5.73 -2.24 -3.35
CA ARG A 80 7.13 -2.63 -3.49
C ARG A 80 7.96 -1.57 -4.19
N ASN A 81 7.40 -0.92 -5.21
CA ASN A 81 8.05 0.21 -5.87
C ASN A 81 8.24 1.39 -4.92
N LEU A 82 7.23 1.68 -4.09
CA LEU A 82 7.31 2.74 -3.08
C LEU A 82 8.45 2.46 -2.08
N PHE A 83 8.56 1.22 -1.59
CA PHE A 83 9.66 0.80 -0.72
C PHE A 83 11.03 0.94 -1.39
N LEU A 84 11.19 0.39 -2.60
CA LEU A 84 12.50 0.33 -3.27
C LEU A 84 13.00 1.68 -3.78
N TYR A 85 12.11 2.53 -4.29
CA TYR A 85 12.50 3.75 -5.00
C TYR A 85 12.29 5.02 -4.18
N ASP A 86 11.23 5.07 -3.36
CA ASP A 86 10.90 6.25 -2.56
C ASP A 86 11.39 6.12 -1.10
N GLY A 87 11.82 4.91 -0.71
CA GLY A 87 12.40 4.63 0.60
C GLY A 87 11.36 4.65 1.73
N GLU A 88 10.09 4.39 1.41
CA GLU A 88 9.04 4.19 2.43
C GLU A 88 9.26 2.86 3.16
N ASP A 89 9.38 2.91 4.47
CA ASP A 89 9.69 1.77 5.33
C ASP A 89 8.61 1.53 6.41
N ASP A 90 7.52 2.28 6.38
CA ASP A 90 6.36 2.08 7.25
C ASP A 90 5.41 1.05 6.63
N ILE A 91 5.29 -0.12 7.29
CA ILE A 91 4.47 -1.23 6.80
C ILE A 91 2.99 -0.87 6.67
N LEU A 92 2.45 -0.01 7.54
CA LEU A 92 1.06 0.42 7.46
C LEU A 92 0.86 1.36 6.26
N VAL A 93 1.82 2.25 6.00
CA VAL A 93 1.79 3.09 4.79
C VAL A 93 1.86 2.24 3.52
N LEU A 94 2.71 1.21 3.50
CA LEU A 94 2.82 0.26 2.38
C LEU A 94 1.51 -0.52 2.19
N ALA A 95 0.88 -0.97 3.28
CA ALA A 95 -0.41 -1.65 3.26
C ALA A 95 -1.53 -0.75 2.70
N ILE A 96 -1.61 0.51 3.15
CA ILE A 96 -2.57 1.49 2.65
C ILE A 96 -2.35 1.76 1.16
N HIS A 97 -1.10 1.82 0.70
CA HIS A 97 -0.78 1.99 -0.72
C HIS A 97 -1.22 0.79 -1.56
N LEU A 98 -1.00 -0.44 -1.08
CA LEU A 98 -1.52 -1.64 -1.74
C LEU A 98 -3.04 -1.59 -1.88
N CYS A 99 -3.73 -1.27 -0.78
CA CYS A 99 -5.18 -1.13 -0.75
C CYS A 99 -5.66 -0.09 -1.76
N PHE A 100 -5.06 1.11 -1.74
CA PHE A 100 -5.42 2.19 -2.64
C PHE A 100 -5.23 1.78 -4.10
N ALA A 101 -4.10 1.17 -4.44
CA ALA A 101 -3.79 0.77 -5.81
C ALA A 101 -4.78 -0.27 -6.34
N ILE A 102 -5.11 -1.30 -5.55
CA ILE A 102 -6.09 -2.33 -5.95
C ILE A 102 -7.48 -1.71 -6.13
N ALA A 103 -7.93 -0.94 -5.15
CA ALA A 103 -9.27 -0.35 -5.19
C ALA A 103 -9.42 0.68 -6.32
N LYS A 104 -8.39 1.48 -6.57
CA LYS A 104 -8.41 2.56 -7.57
C LYS A 104 -8.27 2.05 -9.01
N ASN A 105 -7.48 1.00 -9.22
CA ASN A 105 -7.21 0.50 -10.57
C ASN A 105 -8.42 -0.23 -11.18
N HIS A 106 -9.33 -0.75 -10.36
CA HIS A 106 -10.54 -1.45 -10.82
C HIS A 106 -10.24 -2.56 -11.84
N GLY A 107 -9.22 -3.38 -11.57
CA GLY A 107 -8.77 -4.45 -12.48
C GLY A 107 -9.70 -5.67 -12.51
N PHE A 108 -10.48 -5.92 -11.46
CA PHE A 108 -11.50 -6.98 -11.43
C PHE A 108 -12.86 -6.46 -11.92
N LEU A 109 -13.71 -7.37 -12.41
CA LEU A 109 -15.08 -7.02 -12.82
C LEU A 109 -15.93 -6.55 -11.64
N ASP A 110 -15.76 -7.16 -10.47
CA ASP A 110 -16.42 -6.80 -9.22
C ASP A 110 -15.49 -7.11 -8.02
N GLY A 111 -15.85 -6.69 -6.81
CA GLY A 111 -15.15 -7.04 -5.58
C GLY A 111 -13.87 -6.24 -5.32
N ASN A 112 -13.54 -5.23 -6.13
CA ASN A 112 -12.30 -4.47 -6.02
C ASN A 112 -12.06 -3.87 -4.63
N LYS A 113 -13.06 -3.19 -4.03
CA LYS A 113 -12.93 -2.60 -2.69
C LYS A 113 -12.71 -3.65 -1.59
N ARG A 114 -13.48 -4.75 -1.65
CA ARG A 114 -13.41 -5.87 -0.69
C ARG A 114 -12.06 -6.57 -0.77
N THR A 115 -11.59 -6.82 -1.99
CA THR A 115 -10.28 -7.42 -2.25
C THR A 115 -9.15 -6.52 -1.78
N ALA A 116 -9.28 -5.20 -1.98
CA ALA A 116 -8.28 -4.26 -1.50
C ALA A 116 -8.18 -4.24 0.03
N ALA A 117 -9.32 -4.20 0.73
CA ALA A 117 -9.38 -4.27 2.18
C ALA A 117 -8.78 -5.59 2.70
N ALA A 118 -9.18 -6.72 2.12
CA ALA A 118 -8.66 -8.03 2.50
C ALA A 118 -7.17 -8.19 2.20
N ALA A 119 -6.68 -7.70 1.06
CA ALA A 119 -5.26 -7.71 0.72
C ALA A 119 -4.42 -6.83 1.66
N MET A 120 -4.98 -5.72 2.15
CA MET A 120 -4.34 -4.88 3.17
C MET A 120 -4.18 -5.62 4.49
N ILE A 121 -5.25 -6.29 4.95
CA ILE A 121 -5.23 -7.10 6.17
C ILE A 121 -4.22 -8.25 6.02
N GLU A 122 -4.27 -8.99 4.92
CA GLU A 122 -3.36 -10.11 4.68
C GLU A 122 -1.90 -9.64 4.59
N PHE A 123 -1.64 -8.52 3.92
CA PHE A 123 -0.29 -7.96 3.81
C PHE A 123 0.27 -7.58 5.19
N LEU A 124 -0.54 -7.02 6.09
CA LEU A 124 -0.12 -6.78 7.47
C LEU A 124 0.13 -8.11 8.21
N ALA A 125 -0.79 -9.07 8.07
CA ALA A 125 -0.73 -10.35 8.78
C ALA A 125 0.53 -11.16 8.44
N ILE A 126 0.88 -11.27 7.15
CA ILE A 126 2.11 -11.96 6.74
C ILE A 126 3.38 -11.24 7.22
N ASN A 127 3.30 -9.95 7.55
CA ASN A 127 4.39 -9.16 8.11
C ASN A 127 4.35 -9.07 9.65
N GLY A 128 3.50 -9.87 10.32
CA GLY A 128 3.44 -9.97 11.77
C GLY A 128 2.51 -8.96 12.45
N TYR A 129 1.58 -8.36 11.71
CA TYR A 129 0.66 -7.37 12.25
C TYR A 129 -0.79 -7.74 11.97
N ASP A 130 -1.61 -7.77 13.01
CA ASP A 130 -3.05 -7.99 12.85
C ASP A 130 -3.78 -6.66 12.74
N LEU A 131 -4.69 -6.54 11.78
CA LEU A 131 -5.59 -5.40 11.63
C LEU A 131 -7.02 -5.84 11.94
N PHE A 132 -7.55 -5.41 13.08
CA PHE A 132 -8.92 -5.73 13.50
C PHE A 132 -9.79 -4.47 13.52
N VAL A 133 -10.45 -4.18 12.40
CA VAL A 133 -11.46 -3.13 12.34
C VAL A 133 -12.82 -3.76 12.65
N PRO A 134 -13.53 -3.34 13.70
CA PRO A 134 -14.83 -3.89 14.03
C PRO A 134 -15.84 -3.55 12.93
N ASP A 135 -16.56 -4.57 12.47
CA ASP A 135 -17.71 -4.38 11.60
C ASP A 135 -18.88 -3.83 12.42
N ASP A 136 -19.41 -2.69 11.98
CA ASP A 136 -20.64 -2.10 12.53
C ASP A 136 -21.86 -2.41 11.66
N ASP A 137 -21.63 -2.79 10.40
CA ASP A 137 -22.64 -3.18 9.42
C ASP A 137 -22.11 -4.33 8.56
N PRO A 138 -22.84 -5.47 8.46
CA PRO A 138 -22.40 -6.62 7.67
C PRO A 138 -22.48 -6.40 6.14
N GLU A 139 -23.30 -5.47 5.67
CA GLU A 139 -23.42 -5.14 4.24
C GLU A 139 -22.46 -4.03 3.83
N GLU A 140 -22.19 -3.08 4.75
CA GLU A 140 -21.25 -1.98 4.54
C GLU A 140 -20.19 -1.88 5.65
N PRO A 141 -19.22 -2.82 5.71
CA PRO A 141 -18.14 -2.80 6.67
C PRO A 141 -17.45 -1.43 6.79
N LEU A 142 -17.15 -1.02 8.02
CA LEU A 142 -16.51 0.25 8.32
C LEU A 142 -15.23 0.48 7.50
N LEU A 143 -14.39 -0.57 7.40
CA LEU A 143 -13.18 -0.54 6.60
C LEU A 143 -13.47 -0.30 5.12
N GLY A 144 -14.49 -0.95 4.56
CA GLY A 144 -14.91 -0.77 3.17
C GLY A 144 -15.32 0.68 2.86
N ARG A 145 -15.99 1.35 3.80
CA ARG A 145 -16.37 2.76 3.67
C ARG A 145 -15.16 3.70 3.75
N TRP A 146 -14.17 3.39 4.57
CA TRP A 146 -12.91 4.15 4.60
C TRP A 146 -12.10 3.99 3.32
N VAL A 147 -12.03 2.76 2.77
CA VAL A 147 -11.41 2.51 1.46
C VAL A 147 -12.10 3.30 0.36
N GLU A 148 -13.43 3.37 0.37
CA GLU A 148 -14.17 4.19 -0.58
C GLU A 148 -13.80 5.68 -0.49
N LYS A 149 -13.75 6.23 0.74
CA LYS A 149 -13.33 7.62 0.96
C LYS A 149 -11.91 7.88 0.50
N LEU A 150 -11.00 6.92 0.68
CA LEU A 150 -9.63 6.98 0.17
C LEU A 150 -9.60 7.04 -1.37
N VAL A 151 -10.38 6.20 -2.05
CA VAL A 151 -10.43 6.14 -3.53
C VAL A 151 -11.07 7.40 -4.16
N VAL A 152 -12.09 7.95 -3.50
CA VAL A 152 -12.76 9.20 -3.89
C VAL A 152 -11.88 10.43 -3.60
N GLY A 153 -10.83 10.28 -2.80
CA GLY A 153 -9.95 11.38 -2.39
C GLY A 153 -10.54 12.24 -1.28
N ALA A 154 -11.58 11.76 -0.60
CA ALA A 154 -12.09 12.37 0.62
C ALA A 154 -11.12 12.17 1.79
N TYR A 155 -10.38 11.04 1.79
CA TYR A 155 -9.26 10.79 2.68
C TYR A 155 -7.94 10.73 1.91
N GLY A 156 -6.89 11.34 2.47
CA GLY A 156 -5.51 11.06 2.08
C GLY A 156 -4.93 9.86 2.81
N VAL A 157 -3.77 9.37 2.35
CA VAL A 157 -3.05 8.25 2.98
C VAL A 157 -2.79 8.50 4.48
N GLY A 158 -2.37 9.71 4.85
CA GLY A 158 -2.13 10.05 6.26
C GLY A 158 -3.39 10.01 7.14
N GLN A 159 -4.55 10.40 6.60
CA GLN A 159 -5.80 10.30 7.36
C GLN A 159 -6.25 8.85 7.54
N MET A 160 -6.06 8.02 6.50
CA MET A 160 -6.29 6.58 6.61
C MET A 160 -5.36 5.94 7.63
N TYR A 161 -4.09 6.35 7.65
CA TYR A 161 -3.12 5.91 8.64
C TYR A 161 -3.58 6.24 10.07
N ASP A 162 -3.93 7.50 10.34
CA ASP A 162 -4.38 7.95 11.67
C ASP A 162 -5.64 7.18 12.14
N LEU A 163 -6.51 6.76 11.20
CA LEU A 163 -7.67 5.93 11.53
C LEU A 163 -7.26 4.49 11.87
N LEU A 164 -6.39 3.89 11.06
CA LEU A 164 -6.04 2.47 11.16
C LEU A 164 -5.07 2.17 12.31
N GLU A 165 -4.18 3.11 12.68
CA GLU A 165 -3.15 2.87 13.71
C GLU A 165 -3.72 2.38 15.05
N HIS A 166 -4.98 2.72 15.35
CA HIS A 166 -5.68 2.33 16.57
C HIS A 166 -6.19 0.87 16.55
N PHE A 167 -6.20 0.24 15.38
CA PHE A 167 -6.72 -1.10 15.13
C PHE A 167 -5.65 -2.12 14.76
N VAL A 168 -4.39 -1.69 14.61
CA VAL A 168 -3.28 -2.58 14.30
C VAL A 168 -2.60 -3.03 15.60
N GLN A 169 -2.32 -4.33 15.69
CA GLN A 169 -1.67 -4.98 16.83
C GLN A 169 -0.51 -5.84 16.34
N ASP A 170 0.51 -6.03 17.17
CA ASP A 170 1.58 -6.97 16.88
C ASP A 170 1.04 -8.39 17.09
N ALA A 171 1.15 -9.24 16.08
CA ALA A 171 0.65 -10.62 16.12
C ALA A 171 1.56 -11.55 16.95
N THR A 172 2.69 -11.06 17.45
CA THR A 172 3.68 -11.85 18.21
C THR A 172 3.51 -11.79 19.73
N GLU A 173 2.48 -11.09 20.24
CA GLU A 173 2.14 -11.02 21.68
C GLU A 173 1.06 -12.02 22.14
#